data_AF-A0A354CM82-F1
#
_entry.id   AF-A0A354CM82-F1
#
_cell.length_a   1.000
_cell.length_b   1.000
_cell.length_c   1.000
_cell.angle_alpha   90.00
_cell.angle_beta   90.00
_cell.angle_gamma   90.00
#
_symmetry.space_group_name_H-M   'P 1'
#
loop_
_entity.id
_entity.type
_entity.pdbx_description
1 polymer ?
#
loop_
_entity_poly.entity_id
_entity_poly.type
_entity_poly.pdbx_seq_one_letter_code
_entity_poly.pdbx_strand_id
1 'polypeptide(L)'
;MTLKKYFKKFAALGLAVSMLASVTACSGNSDKTTPEVELEEDVNVNLWYSDDRYTGYFEECARRYHESNAHVTVMLNLVEDENYLDDVYNSCIKSDDGADIFMMSSDDVQKAYLMGLMSANTL
;
A
#
# COMPACT_ATOMS: atom_id res chain seq x y z
N MET A 1 59.43 -12.39 18.92
CA MET A 1 58.99 -10.98 18.96
C MET A 1 58.00 -10.68 17.83
N THR A 2 57.00 -11.53 17.61
CA THR A 2 56.19 -11.49 16.36
C THR A 2 54.69 -11.59 16.65
N LEU A 3 54.27 -12.33 17.69
CA LEU A 3 52.86 -12.53 18.06
C LEU A 3 52.15 -11.25 18.54
N LYS A 4 52.82 -10.41 19.34
CA LYS A 4 52.27 -9.10 19.79
C LYS A 4 52.05 -8.11 18.64
N LYS A 5 52.75 -8.28 17.51
CA LYS A 5 52.68 -7.39 16.34
C LYS A 5 51.45 -7.68 15.49
N TYR A 6 50.99 -8.93 15.45
CA TYR A 6 49.74 -9.32 14.79
C TYR A 6 48.52 -8.92 15.62
N PHE A 7 48.56 -9.09 16.95
CA PHE A 7 47.44 -8.73 17.82
C PHE A 7 47.04 -7.24 17.71
N LYS A 8 48.03 -6.33 17.60
CA LYS A 8 47.78 -4.89 17.38
C LYS A 8 47.20 -4.57 15.99
N LYS A 9 47.54 -5.35 14.96
CA LYS A 9 47.01 -5.18 13.60
C LYS A 9 45.57 -5.69 13.47
N PHE A 10 45.24 -6.79 14.14
CA PHE A 10 43.87 -7.32 14.17
C PHE A 10 42.90 -6.44 14.98
N ALA A 11 43.37 -5.84 16.08
CA ALA A 11 42.56 -4.90 16.87
C ALA A 11 42.20 -3.62 16.09
N ALA A 12 43.13 -3.09 15.28
CA ALA A 12 42.89 -1.89 14.46
C ALA A 12 41.95 -2.15 13.27
N LEU A 13 42.02 -3.35 12.67
CA LEU A 13 41.13 -3.74 11.56
C LEU A 13 39.70 -4.00 12.04
N GLY A 14 39.52 -4.53 13.26
CA GLY A 14 38.19 -4.73 13.86
C GLY A 14 37.47 -3.42 14.20
N LEU A 15 38.20 -2.37 14.58
CA LEU A 15 37.62 -1.06 14.93
C LEU A 15 37.16 -0.27 13.71
N ALA A 16 37.85 -0.40 12.57
CA ALA A 16 37.48 0.28 11.32
C ALA A 16 36.20 -0.29 10.66
N VAL A 17 35.92 -1.59 10.82
CA VAL A 17 34.70 -2.23 10.31
C VAL A 17 33.46 -1.79 11.11
N SER A 18 33.62 -1.48 12.40
CA SER A 18 32.50 -1.03 13.26
C SER A 18 31.98 0.37 12.92
N MET A 19 32.78 1.22 12.25
CA MET A 19 32.36 2.58 11.88
C MET A 19 31.57 2.66 10.56
N LEU A 20 31.63 1.64 9.71
CA LEU A 20 30.89 1.62 8.44
C LEU A 20 29.45 1.11 8.58
N ALA A 21 29.11 0.44 9.68
CA ALA A 21 27.73 0.01 9.97
C ALA A 21 26.83 1.16 10.49
N SER A 22 27.40 2.34 10.75
CA SER A 22 26.71 3.44 11.44
C SER A 22 26.12 4.52 10.53
N VAL A 23 26.16 4.36 9.19
CA VAL A 23 25.76 5.44 8.25
C VAL A 23 24.60 5.12 7.31
N THR A 24 23.83 4.07 7.56
CA THR A 24 22.54 3.85 6.86
C THR A 24 21.31 3.94 7.75
N ALA A 25 21.46 4.35 9.01
CA ALA A 25 20.36 4.56 9.94
C ALA A 25 19.98 6.05 10.04
N CYS A 26 19.60 6.65 8.90
CA CYS A 26 18.89 7.92 8.84
C CYS A 26 17.99 7.92 7.59
N SER A 27 16.89 7.16 7.61
CA SER A 27 15.74 7.43 6.76
C SER A 27 14.58 7.74 7.71
N GLY A 28 14.04 8.95 7.60
CA GLY A 28 13.17 9.55 8.61
C GLY A 28 11.84 8.81 8.80
N ASN A 29 11.52 8.52 10.07
CA ASN A 29 10.17 8.16 10.48
C ASN A 29 9.23 9.35 10.25
N SER A 30 8.31 9.19 9.31
CA SER A 30 6.99 9.80 9.39
C SER A 30 6.05 8.73 9.92
N ASP A 31 6.00 8.57 11.25
CA ASP A 31 5.09 7.65 11.91
C ASP A 31 3.65 8.13 11.74
N LYS A 32 2.99 7.56 10.72
CA LYS A 32 1.59 7.16 10.83
C LYS A 32 1.59 5.65 10.68
N THR A 33 1.98 4.95 11.74
CA THR A 33 1.95 3.50 11.83
C THR A 33 0.49 3.05 11.72
N THR A 34 0.04 2.71 10.51
CA THR A 34 -1.06 1.76 10.37
C THR A 34 -0.63 0.50 11.10
N PRO A 35 -1.46 -0.08 11.99
CA PRO A 35 -1.11 -1.32 12.66
C PRO A 35 -0.64 -2.34 11.62
N GLU A 36 0.52 -2.96 11.83
CA GLU A 36 1.00 -4.06 11.01
C GLU A 36 0.03 -5.23 11.25
N VAL A 37 -0.97 -5.35 10.37
CA VAL A 37 -1.90 -6.47 10.37
C VAL A 37 -1.19 -7.59 9.62
N GLU A 38 -0.66 -8.55 10.37
CA GLU A 38 -0.17 -9.81 9.80
C GLU A 38 -1.40 -10.56 9.25
N LEU A 39 -1.61 -10.47 7.95
CA LEU A 39 -2.64 -11.23 7.26
C LEU A 39 -2.12 -12.65 7.07
N GLU A 40 -2.83 -13.64 7.59
CA GLU A 40 -2.47 -15.06 7.42
C GLU A 40 -2.91 -15.61 6.05
N GLU A 41 -3.78 -14.88 5.33
CA GLU A 41 -4.38 -15.30 4.06
C GLU A 41 -4.23 -14.21 2.98
N ASP A 42 -4.14 -14.64 1.71
CA ASP A 42 -4.07 -13.73 0.57
C ASP A 42 -5.44 -13.05 0.35
N VAL A 43 -5.41 -11.72 0.26
CA VAL A 43 -6.57 -10.84 0.10
C VAL A 43 -6.48 -10.11 -1.24
N ASN A 44 -7.56 -10.18 -2.02
CA ASN A 44 -7.72 -9.36 -3.20
C ASN A 44 -8.57 -8.12 -2.85
N VAL A 45 -8.12 -6.95 -3.29
CA VAL A 45 -8.83 -5.67 -3.12
C VAL A 45 -9.19 -5.13 -4.49
N ASN A 46 -10.47 -5.05 -4.81
CA ASN A 46 -10.98 -4.58 -6.09
C ASN A 46 -11.06 -3.05 -6.12
N LEU A 47 -10.17 -2.42 -6.89
CA LEU A 47 -10.17 -0.98 -7.14
C LEU A 47 -10.82 -0.68 -8.49
N TRP A 48 -11.95 0.01 -8.45
CA TRP A 48 -12.69 0.44 -9.63
C TRP A 48 -12.39 1.90 -9.95
N TYR A 49 -12.28 2.24 -11.23
CA TYR A 49 -12.05 3.60 -11.72
C TYR A 49 -12.55 3.75 -13.16
N SER A 50 -12.84 4.97 -13.61
CA SER A 50 -13.40 5.22 -14.95
C SER A 50 -12.49 5.97 -15.91
N ASP A 51 -11.41 6.59 -15.40
CA ASP A 51 -10.48 7.39 -16.20
C ASP A 51 -9.17 6.63 -16.45
N ASP A 52 -8.97 6.22 -17.70
CA ASP A 52 -7.84 5.39 -18.13
C ASP A 52 -6.48 6.05 -17.91
N ARG A 53 -6.43 7.39 -17.79
CA ARG A 53 -5.22 8.16 -17.51
C ARG A 53 -4.59 7.78 -16.16
N TYR A 54 -5.37 7.24 -15.23
CA TYR A 54 -4.85 6.77 -13.94
C TYR A 54 -4.28 5.35 -13.97
N THR A 55 -4.50 4.58 -15.04
CA THR A 55 -4.12 3.15 -15.09
C THR A 55 -2.65 2.92 -14.69
N GLY A 56 -1.71 3.61 -15.35
CA GLY A 56 -0.28 3.43 -15.05
C GLY A 56 0.11 3.89 -13.63
N TYR A 57 -0.60 4.87 -13.06
CA TYR A 57 -0.39 5.28 -11.68
C TYR A 57 -0.89 4.23 -10.69
N PHE A 58 -2.08 3.67 -10.93
CA PHE A 58 -2.66 2.64 -10.08
C PHE A 58 -1.90 1.32 -10.17
N GLU A 59 -1.37 0.95 -11.35
CA GLU A 59 -0.49 -0.22 -11.50
C GLU A 59 0.76 -0.08 -10.61
N GLU A 60 1.40 1.08 -10.61
CA GLU A 60 2.57 1.33 -9.78
C GLU A 60 2.22 1.38 -8.27
N CYS A 61 1.06 1.93 -7.91
CA CYS A 61 0.57 1.90 -6.54
C CYS A 61 0.28 0.48 -6.06
N ALA A 62 -0.41 -0.33 -6.87
CA ALA A 62 -0.73 -1.72 -6.59
C ALA A 62 0.55 -2.54 -6.38
N ARG A 63 1.53 -2.38 -7.29
CA ARG A 63 2.85 -3.04 -7.18
C ARG A 63 3.55 -2.69 -5.86
N ARG A 64 3.68 -1.41 -5.54
CA ARG A 64 4.35 -0.95 -4.31
C ARG A 64 3.62 -1.36 -3.05
N TYR A 65 2.28 -1.38 -3.10
CA TYR A 65 1.45 -1.82 -1.98
C TYR A 65 1.65 -3.30 -1.70
N HIS A 66 1.65 -4.14 -2.73
CA HIS A 66 1.92 -5.57 -2.62
C HIS A 66 3.34 -5.85 -2.09
N GLU A 67 4.36 -5.12 -2.55
CA GLU A 67 5.73 -5.24 -2.03
C GLU A 67 5.85 -4.97 -0.53
N SER A 68 4.98 -4.10 0.00
CA SER A 68 4.94 -3.77 1.42
C SER A 68 3.95 -4.63 2.21
N ASN A 69 3.06 -5.35 1.51
CA ASN A 69 1.96 -6.15 2.08
C ASN A 69 1.82 -7.41 1.22
N ALA A 70 2.69 -8.40 1.44
CA ALA A 70 2.84 -9.56 0.55
C ALA A 70 1.55 -10.36 0.32
N HIS A 71 0.61 -10.30 1.26
CA HIS A 71 -0.68 -10.98 1.19
C HIS A 71 -1.80 -10.12 0.59
N VAL A 72 -1.53 -8.90 0.10
CA VAL A 72 -2.57 -8.06 -0.50
C VAL A 72 -2.29 -7.82 -1.97
N THR A 73 -3.24 -8.20 -2.82
CA THR A 73 -3.21 -7.91 -4.27
C THR A 73 -4.31 -6.91 -4.60
N VAL A 74 -3.95 -5.77 -5.19
CA VAL A 74 -4.94 -4.79 -5.66
C VAL A 74 -5.31 -5.11 -7.11
N MET A 75 -6.57 -5.45 -7.33
CA MET A 75 -7.14 -5.79 -8.64
C MET A 75 -7.76 -4.53 -9.28
N LEU A 76 -7.17 -4.07 -10.38
CA LEU A 76 -7.61 -2.86 -11.08
C LEU A 76 -8.72 -3.17 -12.07
N ASN A 77 -9.84 -2.43 -11.97
CA ASN A 77 -11.00 -2.55 -12.84
C ASN A 77 -11.32 -1.18 -13.47
N LEU A 78 -10.98 -1.02 -14.75
CA LEU A 78 -11.41 0.13 -15.54
C LEU A 78 -12.84 -0.11 -16.02
N VAL A 79 -13.76 0.76 -15.60
CA VAL A 79 -15.21 0.65 -15.86
C VAL A 79 -15.71 1.91 -16.56
N GLU A 80 -16.71 1.78 -17.43
CA GLU A 80 -17.27 2.94 -18.14
C GLU A 80 -17.95 3.93 -17.17
N ASP A 81 -17.83 5.23 -17.46
CA ASP A 81 -18.26 6.29 -16.55
C ASP A 81 -19.79 6.52 -16.54
N GLU A 82 -20.48 6.19 -17.63
CA GLU A 82 -21.87 6.64 -17.89
C GLU A 82 -22.86 6.31 -16.75
N ASN A 83 -22.73 5.12 -16.15
CA ASN A 83 -23.57 4.68 -15.03
C ASN A 83 -22.74 4.25 -13.81
N TYR A 84 -21.54 4.81 -13.65
CA TYR A 84 -20.49 4.30 -12.78
C TYR A 84 -20.96 3.98 -11.35
N LEU A 85 -21.62 4.92 -10.66
CA LEU A 85 -22.09 4.67 -9.28
C LEU A 85 -23.19 3.62 -9.19
N ASP A 86 -24.05 3.53 -10.20
CA ASP A 86 -25.10 2.52 -10.23
C ASP A 86 -24.48 1.14 -10.51
N ASP A 87 -23.41 1.07 -11.31
CA ASP A 87 -22.64 -0.15 -11.55
C ASP A 87 -21.87 -0.61 -10.30
N VAL A 88 -21.25 0.32 -9.57
CA VAL A 88 -20.64 0.05 -8.25
C VAL A 88 -21.67 -0.50 -7.27
N TYR A 89 -22.83 0.14 -7.15
CA TYR A 89 -23.90 -0.36 -6.28
C TYR A 89 -24.39 -1.75 -6.67
N ASN A 90 -24.56 -1.98 -7.97
CA ASN A 90 -24.96 -3.28 -8.46
C ASN A 90 -23.91 -4.36 -8.19
N SER A 91 -22.61 -4.05 -8.28
CA SER A 91 -21.54 -5.01 -8.03
C SER A 91 -21.46 -5.41 -6.55
N CYS A 92 -21.66 -4.47 -5.63
CA CYS A 92 -21.70 -4.76 -4.19
C CYS A 92 -22.89 -5.67 -3.77
N ILE A 93 -23.97 -5.73 -4.56
CA ILE A 93 -25.16 -6.52 -4.23
C ILE A 93 -25.18 -7.88 -4.93
N LYS A 94 -24.67 -7.93 -6.17
CA LYS A 94 -24.88 -9.08 -7.07
C LYS A 94 -23.69 -10.05 -7.10
N SER A 95 -22.51 -9.64 -6.66
CA SER A 95 -21.29 -10.43 -6.77
C SER A 95 -20.47 -10.38 -5.49
N ASP A 96 -19.78 -11.48 -5.19
CA ASP A 96 -18.77 -11.53 -4.13
C ASP A 96 -17.52 -10.69 -4.47
N ASP A 97 -17.35 -10.30 -5.74
CA ASP A 97 -16.23 -9.49 -6.26
C ASP A 97 -16.61 -8.02 -6.49
N GLY A 98 -17.46 -7.46 -5.62
CA GLY A 98 -17.83 -6.04 -5.67
C GLY A 98 -16.64 -5.09 -5.51
N ALA A 99 -16.84 -3.81 -5.82
CA ALA A 99 -15.80 -2.80 -5.63
C ALA A 99 -15.53 -2.55 -4.13
N ASP A 100 -14.30 -2.77 -3.69
CA ASP A 100 -13.86 -2.41 -2.33
C ASP A 100 -13.47 -0.93 -2.25
N ILE A 101 -12.85 -0.45 -3.32
CA ILE A 101 -12.42 0.94 -3.48
C ILE A 101 -12.93 1.41 -4.84
N PHE A 102 -13.59 2.57 -4.88
CA PHE A 102 -14.04 3.17 -6.13
C PHE A 102 -13.74 4.68 -6.15
N MET A 103 -13.52 5.21 -7.34
CA MET A 103 -13.32 6.65 -7.56
C MET A 103 -14.67 7.32 -7.79
N MET A 104 -14.91 8.47 -7.17
CA MET A 104 -16.14 9.22 -7.41
C MET A 104 -15.91 10.72 -7.43
N SER A 105 -16.77 11.45 -8.15
CA SER A 105 -16.83 12.90 -8.08
C SER A 105 -17.35 13.35 -6.70
N SER A 106 -16.89 14.51 -6.23
CA SER A 106 -17.41 15.13 -5.01
C SER A 106 -18.90 15.46 -5.11
N ASP A 107 -19.39 15.68 -6.33
CA ASP A 107 -20.80 16.03 -6.57
C ASP A 107 -21.74 14.86 -6.27
N ASP A 108 -21.22 13.62 -6.34
CA ASP A 108 -22.02 12.41 -6.13
C ASP A 108 -22.00 11.90 -4.68
N VAL A 109 -21.26 12.56 -3.77
CA VAL A 109 -21.11 12.13 -2.37
C VAL A 109 -22.47 11.92 -1.69
N GLN A 110 -23.42 12.84 -1.90
CA GLN A 110 -24.76 12.67 -1.34
C GLN A 110 -25.51 11.48 -1.96
N LYS A 111 -25.38 11.25 -3.28
CA LYS A 111 -25.99 10.10 -3.95
C LYS A 111 -25.42 8.80 -3.38
N ALA A 112 -24.10 8.66 -3.30
CA ALA A 112 -23.45 7.47 -2.76
C ALA A 112 -23.83 7.19 -1.29
N TYR A 113 -23.97 8.24 -0.46
CA TYR A 113 -24.46 8.09 0.91
C TYR A 113 -25.89 7.53 0.95
N LEU A 114 -26.80 8.07 0.14
CA LEU A 114 -28.19 7.61 0.08
C LEU A 114 -28.33 6.20 -0.50
N MET A 115 -27.42 5.80 -1.38
CA MET A 115 -27.33 4.43 -1.90
C MET A 115 -26.73 3.44 -0.88
N GLY A 116 -26.22 3.92 0.26
CA GLY A 116 -25.56 3.08 1.26
C GLY A 116 -24.16 2.61 0.87
N LEU A 117 -23.53 3.23 -0.13
CA LEU A 117 -22.16 2.93 -0.57
C LEU A 117 -21.09 3.54 0.35
N MET A 118 -21.45 4.58 1.10
CA MET A 118 -20.56 5.25 2.04
C MET A 118 -21.30 5.64 3.32
N SER A 119 -20.54 5.79 4.40
CA SER A 119 -21.04 6.29 5.68
C SER A 119 -20.28 7.54 6.09
N ALA A 120 -20.92 8.39 6.91
CA ALA A 120 -20.25 9.55 7.48
C ALA A 120 -19.17 9.08 8.45
N ASN A 121 -17.97 9.64 8.32
CA ASN A 121 -16.94 9.44 9.33
C ASN A 121 -17.34 10.18 10.62
N THR A 122 -17.49 9.45 11.72
CA THR A 122 -17.96 9.99 13.02
C THR A 122 -16.86 10.09 14.07
N LEU A 123 -15.60 9.89 13.66
CA LEU A 123 -14.40 9.96 14.51
C LEU A 123 -14.07 11.39 14.97
#